data_AF-A0A6A3A3R0-F1
#
_entry.id   AF-A0A6A3A3R0-F1
#
_cell.length_a   1.000
_cell.length_b   1.000
_cell.length_c   1.000
_cell.angle_alpha   90.00
_cell.angle_beta   90.00
_cell.angle_gamma   90.00
#
_symmetry.space_group_name_H-M   'P 1'
#
loop_
_entity.id
_entity.type
_entity.pdbx_description
1 polymer ?
#
loop_
_entity_poly.entity_id
_entity_poly.type
_entity_poly.pdbx_seq_one_letter_code
_entity_poly.pdbx_strand_id
1 'polypeptide(L)'
;MAAVALDDVPSVDIMTELLRRLKCSSKPGKLLILIGPLGSGKGTQSPMIKDEYCLCHLATGDMLRAAVAAKTPLAMKKPSCQKGFILDGFPRTVVQAQKGTKIDKVMNFAIDDVVLEERITSRWIHPSSGRTYHTKFSPPKVPGVDDLIDYYDSKGILANLPAEKPPKEVTSEVQKVLSS
;
A
#
# COMPACT_ATOMS: atom_id res chain seq x y z
N MET A 1 1.72 -19.71 -7.98
CA MET A 1 1.84 -18.47 -8.77
C MET A 1 2.52 -18.88 -10.06
N ALA A 2 1.83 -18.78 -11.20
CA ALA A 2 2.37 -19.26 -12.46
C ALA A 2 3.62 -18.46 -12.82
N ALA A 3 4.72 -19.15 -13.09
CA ALA A 3 5.91 -18.52 -13.64
C ALA A 3 5.61 -18.14 -15.09
N VAL A 4 5.59 -16.84 -15.39
CA VAL A 4 5.53 -16.35 -16.76
C VAL A 4 6.85 -16.73 -17.43
N ALA A 5 6.78 -17.33 -18.62
CA ALA A 5 7.98 -17.63 -19.40
C ALA A 5 8.66 -16.32 -19.81
N LEU A 6 9.99 -16.27 -19.70
CA LEU A 6 10.77 -15.06 -20.01
C LEU A 6 10.60 -14.58 -21.46
N ASP A 7 10.26 -15.51 -22.36
CA ASP A 7 10.06 -15.26 -23.79
C ASP A 7 8.81 -14.40 -24.09
N ASP A 8 7.84 -14.38 -23.16
CA ASP A 8 6.59 -13.61 -23.30
C ASP A 8 6.70 -12.19 -22.70
N VAL A 9 7.83 -11.84 -22.10
CA VAL A 9 8.02 -10.55 -21.43
C VAL A 9 8.76 -9.58 -22.37
N PRO A 10 8.19 -8.39 -22.66
CA PRO A 10 8.86 -7.41 -23.49
C PRO A 10 10.27 -7.06 -22.98
N SER A 11 11.24 -6.98 -23.88
CA SER A 11 12.64 -6.71 -23.53
C SER A 11 12.83 -5.41 -22.73
N VAL A 12 11.96 -4.42 -22.95
CA VAL A 12 11.97 -3.15 -22.19
C VAL A 12 11.65 -3.38 -20.72
N ASP A 13 10.69 -4.26 -20.41
CA ASP A 13 10.29 -4.57 -19.05
C ASP A 13 11.37 -5.39 -18.33
N ILE A 14 11.99 -6.34 -19.05
CA ILE A 14 13.16 -7.10 -18.56
C ILE A 14 14.30 -6.13 -18.21
N MET A 15 14.65 -5.22 -19.13
CA MET A 15 15.72 -4.25 -18.92
C MET A 15 15.40 -3.30 -17.76
N THR A 16 14.15 -2.87 -17.62
CA THR A 16 13.70 -2.02 -16.52
C THR A 16 13.83 -2.74 -15.17
N GLU A 17 13.40 -4.00 -15.09
CA GLU A 17 13.54 -4.81 -13.87
C GLU A 17 15.00 -5.15 -13.54
N LEU A 18 15.84 -5.43 -14.55
CA LEU A 18 17.28 -5.64 -14.37
C LEU A 18 17.96 -4.37 -13.83
N LEU A 19 17.67 -3.21 -14.42
CA LEU A 19 18.18 -1.93 -13.95
C LEU A 19 17.74 -1.65 -12.51
N ARG A 20 16.49 -1.96 -12.16
CA ARG A 20 15.99 -1.87 -10.78
C ARG A 20 16.80 -2.76 -9.85
N ARG A 21 17.00 -4.04 -10.20
CA ARG A 21 17.79 -5.00 -9.39
C ARG A 21 19.25 -4.58 -9.22
N LEU A 22 19.88 -4.06 -10.26
CA LEU A 22 21.25 -3.53 -10.21
C LEU A 22 21.35 -2.31 -9.27
N LYS A 23 20.42 -1.35 -9.41
CA LYS A 23 20.32 -0.18 -8.49
C LYS A 23 20.09 -0.60 -7.05
N CYS A 24 19.32 -1.66 -6.83
CA CYS A 24 19.13 -2.23 -5.50
C CYS A 24 20.40 -2.89 -4.98
N SER A 25 21.15 -3.62 -5.82
CA SER A 25 22.30 -4.46 -5.45
C SER A 25 23.36 -3.72 -4.65
N SER A 26 23.67 -2.48 -5.08
CA SER A 26 24.69 -1.64 -4.47
C SER A 26 24.27 -0.96 -3.16
N LYS A 27 22.99 -1.03 -2.77
CA LYS A 27 22.48 -0.34 -1.58
C LYS A 27 22.60 -1.22 -0.33
N PRO A 28 23.09 -0.68 0.81
CA PRO A 28 23.18 -1.42 2.05
C PRO A 28 21.77 -1.72 2.58
N GLY A 29 21.64 -2.88 3.23
CA GLY A 29 20.39 -3.20 3.90
C GLY A 29 20.13 -2.29 5.10
N LYS A 30 18.86 -1.98 5.38
CA LYS A 30 18.46 -1.10 6.48
C LYS A 30 17.20 -1.58 7.18
N LEU A 31 17.21 -1.50 8.52
CA LEU A 31 16.02 -1.58 9.36
C LEU A 31 15.58 -0.18 9.78
N LEU A 32 14.46 0.27 9.20
CA LEU A 32 13.88 1.59 9.45
C LEU A 32 12.55 1.47 10.20
N ILE A 33 12.30 2.39 11.12
CA ILE A 33 10.99 2.58 11.76
C ILE A 33 10.47 3.96 11.40
N LEU A 34 9.21 4.05 10.98
CA LEU A 34 8.50 5.32 10.79
C LEU A 34 7.48 5.51 11.91
N ILE A 35 7.65 6.57 12.70
CA ILE A 35 6.72 6.99 13.75
C ILE A 35 6.14 8.37 13.44
N GLY A 36 4.95 8.64 13.97
CA GLY A 36 4.26 9.93 13.81
C GLY A 36 2.74 9.75 13.78
N PRO A 37 1.96 10.83 13.93
CA PRO A 37 0.50 10.76 13.98
C PRO A 37 -0.15 10.33 12.65
N LEU A 38 -1.42 9.95 12.66
CA LEU A 38 -2.16 9.64 11.42
C LEU A 38 -2.27 10.91 10.57
N GLY A 39 -1.99 10.83 9.26
CA GLY A 39 -1.95 12.02 8.40
C GLY A 39 -0.58 12.71 8.33
N SER A 40 0.41 12.28 9.11
CA SER A 40 1.76 12.83 9.06
C SER A 40 2.52 12.56 7.74
N GLY A 41 2.01 11.66 6.89
CA GLY A 41 2.59 11.36 5.57
C GLY A 41 3.40 10.06 5.50
N LYS A 42 3.46 9.25 6.57
CA LYS A 42 4.14 7.94 6.57
C LYS A 42 3.71 7.06 5.41
N GLY A 43 2.40 6.85 5.22
CA GLY A 43 1.87 6.00 4.14
C GLY A 43 2.22 6.47 2.72
N THR A 44 2.55 7.76 2.54
CA THR A 44 3.04 8.30 1.27
C THR A 44 4.54 8.05 1.10
N GLN A 45 5.33 8.20 2.17
CA GLN A 45 6.78 8.05 2.12
C GLN A 45 7.24 6.59 2.19
N SER A 46 6.54 5.72 2.92
CA SER A 46 6.91 4.30 3.07
C SER A 46 7.10 3.58 1.73
N PRO A 47 6.18 3.69 0.74
CA PRO A 47 6.35 3.07 -0.57
C PRO A 47 7.53 3.67 -1.35
N MET A 48 7.74 4.99 -1.29
CA MET A 48 8.85 5.67 -1.98
C MET A 48 10.20 5.19 -1.43
N ILE A 49 10.34 5.15 -0.11
CA ILE A 49 11.56 4.66 0.56
C ILE A 49 11.77 3.17 0.28
N LYS A 50 10.68 2.38 0.30
CA LYS A 50 10.70 0.95 -0.03
C LYS A 50 11.26 0.73 -1.44
N ASP A 51 10.76 1.45 -2.43
CA ASP A 51 11.18 1.26 -3.82
C ASP A 51 12.59 1.82 -4.08
N GLU A 52 12.95 2.93 -3.43
CA GLU A 52 14.28 3.51 -3.54
C GLU A 52 15.35 2.63 -2.89
N TYR A 53 15.14 2.17 -1.65
CA TYR A 53 16.13 1.38 -0.90
C TYR A 53 15.93 -0.13 -1.05
N CYS A 54 14.93 -0.54 -1.82
CA CYS A 54 14.57 -1.95 -2.07
C CYS A 54 14.34 -2.72 -0.77
N LEU A 55 13.68 -2.05 0.18
CA LEU A 55 13.33 -2.59 1.49
C LEU A 55 11.95 -3.23 1.43
N CYS A 56 11.65 -4.05 2.42
CA CYS A 56 10.35 -4.65 2.60
C CYS A 56 9.48 -3.74 3.47
N HIS A 57 8.35 -3.25 2.95
CA HIS A 57 7.42 -2.43 3.71
C HIS A 57 6.51 -3.32 4.54
N LEU A 58 6.55 -3.15 5.86
CA LEU A 58 5.75 -3.85 6.84
C LEU A 58 4.91 -2.83 7.61
N ALA A 59 3.66 -2.65 7.18
CA ALA A 59 2.69 -1.87 7.95
C ALA A 59 2.00 -2.76 8.99
N THR A 60 1.69 -2.21 10.17
CA THR A 60 0.95 -2.94 11.22
C THR A 60 -0.39 -3.47 10.73
N GLY A 61 -1.07 -2.74 9.84
CA GLY A 61 -2.31 -3.19 9.22
C GLY A 61 -2.11 -4.44 8.36
N ASP A 62 -1.01 -4.51 7.59
CA ASP A 62 -0.68 -5.67 6.77
C ASP A 62 -0.23 -6.86 7.61
N MET A 63 0.50 -6.61 8.70
CA MET A 63 0.89 -7.66 9.64
C MET A 63 -0.30 -8.26 10.37
N LEU A 64 -1.28 -7.44 10.79
CA LEU A 64 -2.52 -7.93 11.39
C LEU A 64 -3.35 -8.75 10.39
N ARG A 65 -3.53 -8.23 9.16
CA ARG A 65 -4.22 -8.97 8.09
C ARG A 65 -3.52 -10.29 7.77
N ALA A 66 -2.19 -10.29 7.69
CA ALA A 66 -1.40 -11.49 7.44
C ALA A 66 -1.38 -12.46 8.63
N ALA A 67 -1.36 -11.97 9.88
CA ALA A 67 -1.38 -12.80 11.07
C ALA A 67 -2.75 -13.48 11.27
N VAL A 68 -3.86 -12.77 10.99
CA VAL A 68 -5.21 -13.33 10.95
C VAL A 68 -5.30 -14.42 9.86
N ALA A 69 -4.71 -14.18 8.69
CA ALA A 69 -4.71 -15.14 7.59
C ALA A 69 -3.77 -16.34 7.79
N ALA A 70 -2.61 -16.16 8.43
CA ALA A 70 -1.51 -17.13 8.41
C ALA A 70 -1.13 -17.73 9.77
N LYS A 71 -1.75 -17.32 10.89
CA LYS A 71 -1.50 -17.81 12.27
C LYS A 71 -0.02 -18.00 12.66
N THR A 72 0.91 -17.27 12.04
CA THR A 72 2.37 -17.45 12.23
C THR A 72 3.15 -16.12 12.08
N PRO A 73 4.35 -15.99 12.70
CA PRO A 73 5.21 -14.80 12.60
C PRO A 73 6.02 -14.76 11.29
N LEU A 74 5.34 -14.89 10.15
CA LEU A 74 5.95 -15.25 8.85
C LEU A 74 6.48 -14.06 8.03
N ALA A 75 6.23 -12.81 8.44
CA ALA A 75 6.50 -11.65 7.59
C ALA A 75 8.00 -11.37 7.35
N MET A 76 8.88 -11.78 8.27
CA MET A 76 10.32 -11.43 8.24
C MET A 76 11.20 -12.36 7.38
N LYS A 77 10.68 -13.51 6.92
CA LYS A 77 11.49 -14.52 6.20
C LYS A 77 11.33 -14.50 4.67
N LYS A 78 10.62 -13.52 4.10
CA LYS A 78 10.44 -13.45 2.64
C LYS A 78 11.76 -13.07 1.96
N PRO A 79 12.10 -13.64 0.78
CA PRO A 79 13.29 -13.26 0.02
C PRO A 79 13.36 -11.75 -0.27
N SER A 80 12.20 -11.10 -0.46
CA SER A 80 12.08 -9.66 -0.68
C SER A 80 12.50 -8.80 0.52
N CYS A 81 12.63 -9.38 1.73
CA CYS A 81 12.95 -8.66 2.97
C CYS A 81 14.40 -8.91 3.45
N GLN A 82 15.23 -9.59 2.65
CA GLN A 82 16.64 -9.85 2.97
C GLN A 82 17.48 -8.58 3.09
N LYS A 83 17.12 -7.52 2.36
CA LYS A 83 17.79 -6.20 2.44
C LYS A 83 17.30 -5.35 3.62
N GLY A 84 16.43 -5.90 4.47
CA GLY A 84 15.86 -5.17 5.59
C GLY A 84 14.44 -4.71 5.31
N PHE A 85 13.90 -3.94 6.26
CA PHE A 85 12.48 -3.67 6.33
C PHE A 85 12.19 -2.27 6.89
N ILE A 86 11.04 -1.74 6.49
CA ILE A 86 10.47 -0.51 7.00
C ILE A 86 9.26 -0.90 7.85
N LEU A 87 9.29 -0.57 9.13
CA LEU A 87 8.16 -0.74 10.04
C LEU A 87 7.33 0.54 10.06
N ASP A 88 6.13 0.48 9.48
CA ASP A 88 5.19 1.60 9.43
C ASP A 88 4.09 1.41 10.50
N GLY A 89 4.13 2.27 11.52
CA GLY A 89 3.19 2.23 12.63
C GLY A 89 3.44 1.11 13.64
N PHE A 90 4.65 0.55 13.67
CA PHE A 90 5.15 -0.38 14.71
C PHE A 90 6.61 -0.04 15.05
N PRO A 91 7.05 -0.14 16.31
CA PRO A 91 6.26 -0.33 17.53
C PRO A 91 5.42 0.91 17.87
N ARG A 92 4.29 0.71 18.57
CA ARG A 92 3.47 1.81 19.11
C ARG A 92 3.64 2.02 20.60
N THR A 93 4.24 1.04 21.29
CA THR A 93 4.49 1.10 22.73
C THR A 93 5.94 0.80 23.05
N VAL A 94 6.42 1.30 24.20
CA VAL A 94 7.79 1.03 24.67
C VAL A 94 8.03 -0.47 24.87
N VAL A 95 7.02 -1.20 25.38
CA VAL A 95 7.08 -2.65 25.58
C VAL A 95 7.30 -3.40 24.26
N GLN A 96 6.71 -2.92 23.15
CA GLN A 96 6.95 -3.49 21.82
C GLN A 96 8.37 -3.16 21.32
N ALA A 97 8.85 -1.93 21.56
CA ALA A 97 10.19 -1.52 21.16
C ALA A 97 11.29 -2.32 21.88
N GLN A 98 11.09 -2.62 23.17
CA GLN A 98 12.03 -3.42 23.98
C GLN A 98 12.13 -4.88 23.51
N LYS A 99 11.08 -5.42 22.90
CA LYS A 99 11.07 -6.79 22.33
C LYS A 99 11.62 -6.84 20.89
N GLY A 100 12.02 -5.69 20.33
CA GLY A 100 12.44 -5.55 18.94
C GLY A 100 13.87 -6.01 18.66
N THR A 101 14.19 -6.14 17.38
CA THR A 101 15.55 -6.43 16.88
C THR A 101 16.38 -5.15 16.75
N LYS A 102 17.66 -5.27 16.42
CA LYS A 102 18.57 -4.14 16.14
C LYS A 102 18.03 -3.24 15.02
N ILE A 103 17.78 -1.97 15.32
CA ILE A 103 17.24 -0.95 14.41
C ILE A 103 18.37 -0.01 13.97
N ASP A 104 18.42 0.35 12.68
CA ASP A 104 19.42 1.27 12.16
C ASP A 104 18.99 2.73 12.32
N LYS A 105 17.72 3.03 12.05
CA LYS A 105 17.17 4.39 12.20
C LYS A 105 15.69 4.42 12.51
N VAL A 106 15.30 5.36 13.36
CA VAL A 106 13.90 5.72 13.61
C VAL A 106 13.66 7.12 13.04
N MET A 107 12.63 7.27 12.23
CA MET A 107 12.22 8.54 11.61
C MET A 107 10.92 9.02 12.24
N ASN A 108 10.98 10.17 12.91
CA ASN A 108 9.80 10.84 13.45
C ASN A 108 9.24 11.82 12.43
N PHE A 109 8.02 11.56 11.98
CA PHE A 109 7.24 12.45 11.13
C PHE A 109 6.52 13.45 12.02
N ALA A 110 7.31 14.38 12.57
CA ALA A 110 6.80 15.51 13.32
C ALA A 110 6.00 16.43 12.39
N ILE A 111 4.85 16.86 12.85
CA ILE A 111 3.94 17.73 12.12
C ILE A 111 3.20 18.58 13.17
N ASP A 112 3.00 19.84 12.86
CA ASP A 112 2.24 20.76 13.69
C ASP A 112 0.76 20.35 13.72
N ASP A 113 0.10 20.50 14.87
CA ASP A 113 -1.28 20.07 15.08
C ASP A 113 -2.25 20.79 14.14
N VAL A 114 -2.02 22.07 13.82
CA VAL A 114 -2.86 22.84 12.90
C VAL A 114 -2.79 22.24 11.49
N VAL A 115 -1.59 21.88 11.04
CA VAL A 115 -1.38 21.24 9.73
C VAL A 115 -1.93 19.81 9.74
N LEU A 116 -1.82 19.12 10.88
CA LEU A 116 -2.35 17.78 11.05
C LEU A 116 -3.88 17.76 10.96
N GLU A 117 -4.55 18.70 11.60
CA GLU A 117 -6.00 18.90 11.52
C GLU A 117 -6.45 19.19 10.09
N GLU A 118 -5.77 20.11 9.38
CA GLU A 118 -6.04 20.39 7.97
C GLU A 118 -5.92 19.10 7.14
N ARG A 119 -4.89 18.28 7.39
CA ARG A 119 -4.65 17.03 6.66
C ARG A 119 -5.66 15.92 6.95
N ILE A 120 -6.14 15.84 8.18
CA ILE A 120 -7.13 14.82 8.57
C ILE A 120 -8.51 15.21 8.04
N THR A 121 -8.91 16.47 8.21
CA THR A 121 -10.23 16.98 7.78
C THR A 121 -10.37 17.04 6.27
N SER A 122 -9.27 17.31 5.55
CA SER A 122 -9.23 17.35 4.08
C SER A 122 -9.15 15.97 3.42
N ARG A 123 -9.09 14.89 4.20
CA ARG A 123 -9.08 13.53 3.67
C ARG A 123 -10.49 13.12 3.27
N TRP A 124 -10.70 12.95 1.97
CA TRP A 124 -11.95 12.40 1.43
C TRP A 124 -11.75 10.92 1.08
N ILE A 125 -12.65 10.05 1.52
CA ILE A 125 -12.66 8.64 1.15
C ILE A 125 -13.90 8.39 0.31
N HIS A 126 -13.71 7.95 -0.93
CA HIS A 126 -14.83 7.61 -1.80
C HIS A 126 -15.54 6.35 -1.24
N PRO A 127 -16.84 6.42 -0.89
CA PRO A 127 -17.52 5.37 -0.15
C PRO A 127 -17.49 4.00 -0.85
N SER A 128 -17.72 3.97 -2.17
CA SER A 128 -17.90 2.71 -2.90
C SER A 128 -16.58 2.03 -3.26
N SER A 129 -15.49 2.80 -3.44
CA SER A 129 -14.18 2.26 -3.84
C SER A 129 -13.19 2.15 -2.68
N GLY A 130 -13.41 2.86 -1.59
CA GLY A 130 -12.45 3.01 -0.50
C GLY A 130 -11.21 3.82 -0.87
N ARG A 131 -11.13 4.39 -2.09
CA ARG A 131 -10.00 5.24 -2.48
C ARG A 131 -9.97 6.51 -1.64
N THR A 132 -8.77 6.91 -1.27
CA THR A 132 -8.52 8.08 -0.43
C THR A 132 -7.94 9.20 -1.28
N TYR A 133 -8.53 10.38 -1.16
CA TYR A 133 -8.12 11.63 -1.79
C TYR A 133 -7.82 12.68 -0.71
N HIS A 134 -7.15 13.75 -1.12
CA HIS A 134 -6.91 14.90 -0.27
C HIS A 134 -7.14 16.18 -1.07
N THR A 135 -8.03 17.07 -0.61
CA THR A 135 -8.45 18.28 -1.35
C THR A 135 -7.30 19.14 -1.87
N LYS A 136 -6.21 19.27 -1.11
CA LYS A 136 -5.01 20.04 -1.49
C LYS A 136 -3.87 19.25 -2.13
N PHE A 137 -3.45 18.14 -1.52
CA PHE A 137 -2.22 17.42 -1.92
C PHE A 137 -2.44 16.32 -2.94
N SER A 138 -3.66 15.80 -3.06
CA SER A 138 -4.02 14.74 -4.01
C SER A 138 -5.52 14.81 -4.30
N PRO A 139 -6.00 15.94 -4.89
CA PRO A 139 -7.42 16.09 -5.19
C PRO A 139 -7.84 15.10 -6.28
N PRO A 140 -9.13 14.68 -6.30
CA PRO A 140 -9.67 14.05 -7.49
C PRO A 140 -9.64 15.04 -8.66
N LYS A 141 -9.64 14.53 -9.89
CA LYS A 141 -9.72 15.35 -11.11
C LYS A 141 -10.98 16.20 -11.12
N VAL A 142 -12.09 15.63 -10.65
CA VAL A 142 -13.38 16.31 -10.49
C VAL A 142 -13.82 16.20 -9.02
N PRO A 143 -14.15 17.33 -8.36
CA PRO A 143 -14.58 17.30 -6.96
C PRO A 143 -15.76 16.36 -6.72
N GLY A 144 -15.62 15.46 -5.74
CA GLY A 144 -16.65 14.48 -5.37
C GLY A 144 -16.74 13.26 -6.27
N VAL A 145 -15.92 13.17 -7.32
CA VAL A 145 -15.90 12.03 -8.25
C VAL A 145 -14.63 11.21 -8.05
N ASP A 146 -14.78 9.90 -8.11
CA ASP A 146 -13.65 8.98 -8.05
C ASP A 146 -13.05 8.80 -9.45
N ASP A 147 -11.77 9.17 -9.60
CA ASP A 147 -11.05 9.20 -10.89
C ASP A 147 -11.02 7.87 -11.65
N LEU A 148 -11.00 6.73 -10.95
CA LEU A 148 -10.91 5.42 -11.62
C LEU A 148 -12.30 4.90 -12.00
N ILE A 149 -13.30 5.16 -11.16
CA ILE A 149 -14.70 4.88 -11.51
C ILE A 149 -15.08 5.71 -12.74
N ASP A 150 -14.82 7.01 -12.72
CA ASP A 150 -15.04 7.92 -13.86
C ASP A 150 -14.31 7.46 -15.12
N TYR A 151 -13.04 7.06 -15.00
CA TYR A 151 -12.28 6.53 -16.11
C TYR A 151 -12.92 5.28 -16.74
N TYR A 152 -13.30 4.28 -15.96
CA TYR A 152 -13.89 3.06 -16.50
C TYR A 152 -15.34 3.24 -16.96
N ASP A 153 -16.07 4.16 -16.34
CA ASP A 153 -17.42 4.56 -16.77
C ASP A 153 -17.36 5.22 -18.15
N SER A 154 -16.41 6.16 -18.36
CA SER A 154 -16.18 6.79 -19.67
C SER A 154 -15.75 5.82 -20.78
N LYS A 155 -15.21 4.65 -20.41
CA LYS A 155 -14.87 3.56 -21.33
C LYS A 155 -16.05 2.63 -21.61
N GLY A 156 -17.17 2.79 -20.90
CA GLY A 156 -18.36 1.96 -21.04
C GLY A 156 -18.17 0.52 -20.55
N ILE A 157 -17.15 0.28 -19.70
CA ILE A 157 -16.81 -1.06 -19.21
C ILE A 157 -16.96 -1.19 -17.69
N LEU A 158 -17.50 -0.17 -17.03
CA LEU A 158 -17.81 -0.22 -15.61
C LEU A 158 -19.14 -0.94 -15.37
N ALA A 159 -19.13 -1.95 -14.51
CA ALA A 159 -20.34 -2.59 -14.01
C ALA A 159 -20.48 -2.36 -12.50
N ASN A 160 -21.63 -1.84 -12.07
CA ASN A 160 -21.94 -1.61 -10.67
C ASN A 160 -22.73 -2.80 -10.10
N LEU A 161 -22.18 -3.44 -9.06
CA LEU A 161 -22.81 -4.59 -8.40
C LEU A 161 -23.48 -4.15 -7.09
N PRO A 162 -24.70 -4.64 -6.78
CA PRO A 162 -25.44 -4.27 -5.57
C PRO A 162 -24.90 -5.01 -4.33
N ALA A 163 -23.80 -4.52 -3.77
CA ALA A 163 -23.07 -5.18 -2.68
C ALA A 163 -23.84 -5.25 -1.35
N GLU A 164 -24.94 -4.52 -1.21
CA GLU A 164 -25.86 -4.57 -0.07
C GLU A 164 -26.75 -5.81 -0.05
N LYS A 165 -26.89 -6.51 -1.19
CA LYS A 165 -27.75 -7.69 -1.33
C LYS A 165 -27.07 -8.96 -0.76
N PRO A 166 -27.85 -10.02 -0.48
CA PRO A 166 -27.29 -11.31 -0.07
C PRO A 166 -26.27 -11.87 -1.09
N PRO A 167 -25.20 -12.56 -0.63
CA PRO A 167 -24.13 -13.04 -1.51
C PRO A 167 -24.58 -13.87 -2.71
N LYS A 168 -25.67 -14.64 -2.58
CA LYS A 168 -26.25 -15.42 -3.68
C LYS A 168 -26.79 -14.54 -4.80
N GLU A 169 -27.49 -13.46 -4.46
CA GLU A 169 -28.03 -12.51 -5.44
C GLU A 169 -26.91 -11.74 -6.14
N VAL A 170 -25.90 -11.30 -5.37
CA VAL A 170 -24.71 -10.65 -5.95
C VAL A 170 -24.00 -11.59 -6.92
N THR A 171 -23.88 -12.87 -6.59
CA THR A 171 -23.26 -13.86 -7.48
C THR A 171 -24.03 -14.01 -8.79
N SER A 172 -25.37 -14.00 -8.75
CA SER A 172 -26.19 -14.01 -9.97
C SER A 172 -26.00 -12.76 -10.82
N GLU A 173 -25.91 -11.58 -10.21
CA GLU A 173 -25.63 -10.33 -10.94
C GLU A 173 -24.22 -10.33 -11.55
N VAL A 174 -23.21 -10.84 -10.84
CA VAL A 174 -21.85 -11.03 -11.37
C VAL A 174 -21.88 -11.90 -12.63
N GLN A 175 -22.60 -13.02 -12.60
CA GLN A 175 -22.72 -13.91 -13.76
C GLN A 175 -23.39 -13.22 -14.95
N LYS A 176 -24.44 -12.42 -14.72
CA LYS A 176 -25.10 -11.65 -15.79
C LYS A 176 -24.12 -10.69 -16.46
N VAL A 177 -23.39 -9.91 -15.68
CA VAL A 177 -22.38 -8.95 -16.18
C VAL A 177 -21.26 -9.65 -16.95
N LEU A 178 -20.82 -10.83 -16.52
CA LEU A 178 -19.78 -11.57 -17.23
C LEU A 178 -20.27 -12.25 -18.52
N SER A 179 -21.58 -12.40 -18.66
CA SER A 179 -22.22 -13.04 -19.82
C SER A 179 -22.74 -12.06 -20.88
N SER A 180 -22.76 -10.77 -20.58
CA SER A 180 -23.14 -9.67 -21.48
C SER A 180 -21.94 -9.14 -22.25
#